data_AF-A0A3A5QP98-F1
#
_entry.id   AF-A0A3A5QP98-F1
#
_cell.length_a   1.000
_cell.length_b   1.000
_cell.length_c   1.000
_cell.angle_alpha   90.00
_cell.angle_beta   90.00
_cell.angle_gamma   90.00
#
_symmetry.space_group_name_H-M   'P 1'
#
loop_
_entity.id
_entity.type
_entity.pdbx_description
1 polymer ?
#
loop_
_entity_poly.entity_id
_entity_poly.type
_entity_poly.pdbx_seq_one_letter_code
_entity_poly.pdbx_strand_id
1 'polypeptide(L)'
;MKLVVIKKFQDKETKKLYQPGTEITHFSDERAKDVIRRKLVVEVKPVLTDIDMSKGAKEVISQIADFADVEKLNGYLNAESALEKPRVTVVNAIQARLEELKK
;
A
#
# COMPACT_ATOMS: atom_id res chain seq x y z
N MET A 1 2.41 8.00 8.89
CA MET A 1 1.76 6.67 8.89
C MET A 1 0.37 6.79 9.49
N LYS A 2 -0.63 6.10 8.94
CA LYS A 2 -2.00 6.06 9.51
C LYS A 2 -2.18 4.75 10.26
N LEU A 3 -2.66 4.80 11.49
CA LEU A 3 -2.93 3.63 12.32
C LEU A 3 -4.41 3.60 12.69
N VAL A 4 -4.98 2.41 12.80
CA VAL A 4 -6.33 2.21 13.34
C VAL A 4 -6.24 1.33 14.57
N VAL A 5 -6.84 1.81 15.67
CA VAL A 5 -6.87 1.06 16.93
C VAL A 5 -7.78 -0.15 16.80
N ILE A 6 -7.30 -1.31 17.21
CA ILE A 6 -8.06 -2.57 17.22
C ILE A 6 -8.37 -3.04 18.65
N LYS A 7 -7.62 -2.55 19.65
CA LYS A 7 -7.85 -2.86 21.06
C LYS A 7 -7.74 -1.59 21.90
N LYS A 8 -8.64 -1.42 22.87
CA LYS A 8 -8.62 -0.27 23.77
C LYS A 8 -7.28 -0.19 24.53
N PHE A 9 -6.64 0.98 24.54
CA PHE A 9 -5.44 1.24 25.33
C PHE A 9 -5.36 2.71 25.77
N GLN A 10 -4.58 2.97 26.81
CA GLN A 10 -4.29 4.32 27.28
C GLN A 10 -2.85 4.70 26.97
N ASP A 11 -2.66 5.89 26.43
CA ASP A 11 -1.36 6.49 26.23
C ASP A 11 -0.74 6.87 27.58
N LYS A 12 0.49 6.45 27.83
CA LYS A 12 1.18 6.73 29.09
C LYS A 12 1.63 8.19 29.20
N GLU A 13 1.98 8.82 28.09
CA GLU A 13 2.49 10.20 28.01
C GLU A 13 1.34 11.19 28.06
N THR A 14 0.32 11.00 27.22
CA THR A 14 -0.79 11.97 27.09
C THR A 14 -1.99 11.63 27.98
N LYS A 15 -1.99 10.45 28.62
CA LYS A 15 -3.14 9.87 29.35
C LYS A 15 -4.39 9.67 28.50
N LYS A 16 -4.32 9.91 27.18
CA LYS A 16 -5.44 9.77 26.25
C LYS A 16 -5.84 8.31 26.10
N LEU A 17 -7.15 8.08 26.12
CA LEU A 17 -7.74 6.76 25.93
C LEU A 17 -8.12 6.57 24.47
N TYR A 18 -7.60 5.52 23.84
CA TYR A 18 -7.91 5.14 22.48
C TYR A 18 -8.86 3.95 22.46
N GLN A 19 -9.93 4.05 21.67
CA GLN A 19 -10.92 2.99 21.50
C GLN A 19 -10.75 2.31 20.14
N PRO A 20 -11.17 1.04 19.98
CA PRO A 20 -11.20 0.39 18.68
C PRO A 20 -11.91 1.26 17.62
N GLY A 21 -11.36 1.30 16.41
CA GLY A 21 -11.81 2.17 15.32
C GLY A 21 -11.23 3.59 15.34
N THR A 22 -10.56 4.02 16.42
CA THR A 22 -9.93 5.35 16.46
C THR A 22 -8.74 5.41 15.50
N GLU A 23 -8.69 6.45 14.67
CA GLU A 23 -7.55 6.71 13.80
C GLU A 23 -6.46 7.49 14.55
N ILE A 24 -5.21 7.07 14.39
CA ILE A 24 -4.03 7.72 14.95
C ILE A 24 -3.07 8.06 13.82
N THR A 25 -2.79 9.35 13.64
CA THR A 25 -1.92 9.88 12.58
C THR A 25 -0.69 10.62 13.12
N HIS A 26 -0.62 10.84 14.44
CA HIS A 26 0.38 11.71 15.09
C HIS A 26 1.44 10.93 15.88
N PHE A 27 1.41 9.60 15.90
CA PHE A 27 2.44 8.81 16.55
C PHE A 27 3.73 8.85 15.72
N SER A 28 4.86 8.99 16.40
CA SER A 28 6.18 8.78 15.80
C SER A 28 6.37 7.33 15.38
N ASP A 29 7.29 7.07 14.45
CA ASP A 29 7.52 5.73 13.91
C ASP A 29 7.91 4.71 14.98
N GLU A 30 8.71 5.11 15.98
CA GLU A 30 9.08 4.24 17.10
C GLU A 30 7.86 3.84 17.93
N ARG A 31 7.01 4.82 18.27
CA ARG A 31 5.79 4.58 19.03
C ARG A 31 4.81 3.72 18.26
N ALA A 32 4.64 3.99 16.97
CA ALA A 32 3.79 3.22 16.09
C ALA A 32 4.26 1.77 16.00
N LYS A 33 5.56 1.52 15.83
CA LYS A 33 6.13 0.17 15.83
C LYS A 33 5.85 -0.56 17.15
N ASP A 34 5.99 0.10 18.29
CA ASP A 34 5.66 -0.50 19.60
C ASP A 34 4.18 -0.90 19.70
N VAL A 35 3.25 0.00 19.34
CA VAL A 35 1.82 -0.31 19.44
C VAL A 35 1.33 -1.33 18.40
N ILE A 36 1.96 -1.38 17.22
CA ILE A 36 1.75 -2.42 16.22
C ILE A 36 2.26 -3.77 16.74
N ARG A 37 3.50 -3.80 17.29
CA ARG A 37 4.10 -5.02 17.86
C ARG A 37 3.26 -5.60 18.99
N ARG A 38 2.62 -4.75 19.79
CA ARG A 38 1.69 -5.14 20.86
C ARG A 38 0.29 -5.51 20.36
N LYS A 39 0.04 -5.47 19.05
CA LYS A 39 -1.26 -5.75 18.42
C LYS A 39 -2.39 -4.88 18.98
N LEU A 40 -2.09 -3.63 19.31
CA LEU A 40 -3.08 -2.65 19.79
C LEU A 40 -3.71 -1.87 18.63
N VAL A 41 -2.93 -1.69 17.56
CA VAL A 41 -3.32 -0.99 16.34
C VAL A 41 -2.88 -1.79 15.13
N VAL A 42 -3.45 -1.47 13.97
CA VAL A 42 -2.98 -1.91 12.67
C VAL A 42 -2.56 -0.70 11.84
N GLU A 43 -1.51 -0.87 11.05
CA GLU A 43 -1.14 0.14 10.07
C GLU A 43 -2.13 0.10 8.90
N VAL A 44 -2.74 1.24 8.61
CA VAL A 44 -3.51 1.44 7.39
C VAL A 44 -2.54 1.98 6.36
N LYS A 45 -2.05 1.08 5.51
CA LYS A 45 -1.41 1.49 4.26
C LYS A 45 -2.50 2.07 3.34
N PRO A 46 -2.28 3.23 2.72
CA PRO A 46 -3.17 3.68 1.66
C PRO A 46 -3.24 2.57 0.61
N VAL A 47 -4.44 2.10 0.32
CA VAL A 47 -4.64 1.16 -0.78
C VAL A 47 -4.26 1.93 -2.04
N LEU A 48 -3.27 1.43 -2.76
CA LEU A 48 -2.91 2.01 -4.05
C LEU A 48 -4.07 1.73 -5.01
N THR A 49 -4.86 2.76 -5.31
CA THR A 49 -6.06 2.64 -6.16
C THR A 49 -5.77 2.85 -7.63
N ASP A 50 -4.64 3.49 -7.97
CA ASP A 50 -4.20 3.72 -9.34
C ASP A 50 -2.66 3.68 -9.42
N ILE A 51 -2.13 3.34 -10.59
CA ILE A 51 -0.69 3.33 -10.88
C ILE A 51 -0.35 4.57 -11.70
N ASP A 52 0.56 5.39 -11.20
CA ASP A 52 1.03 6.56 -11.94
C ASP A 52 2.02 6.14 -13.04
N MET A 53 1.48 5.81 -14.21
CA MET A 53 2.24 5.36 -15.38
C MET A 53 3.12 6.44 -16.01
N SER A 54 2.97 7.71 -15.62
CA SER A 54 3.81 8.82 -16.09
C SER A 54 5.22 8.81 -15.49
N LYS A 55 5.41 8.08 -14.40
CA LYS A 55 6.68 7.98 -13.68
C LYS A 55 7.71 7.11 -14.38
N GLY A 56 8.94 7.16 -13.86
CA GLY A 56 10.01 6.28 -14.30
C GLY A 56 9.69 4.80 -14.04
N ALA A 57 10.22 3.91 -14.88
CA ALA A 57 9.93 2.48 -14.82
C ALA A 57 10.13 1.86 -13.43
N LYS A 58 11.15 2.29 -12.67
CA LYS A 58 11.40 1.79 -11.30
C LYS A 58 10.26 2.12 -10.33
N GLU A 59 9.74 3.34 -10.37
CA GLU A 59 8.62 3.75 -9.50
C GLU A 59 7.32 3.04 -9.87
N VAL A 60 7.08 2.88 -11.18
CA VAL A 60 5.92 2.15 -11.69
C VAL A 60 5.97 0.68 -11.24
N ILE A 61 7.12 0.01 -11.37
CA ILE A 61 7.31 -1.37 -10.91
C ILE A 61 7.10 -1.50 -9.40
N SER A 62 7.59 -0.53 -8.61
CA SER A 62 7.35 -0.52 -7.16
C SER A 62 5.86 -0.43 -6.82
N GLN A 63 5.10 0.34 -7.60
CA GLN A 63 3.65 0.47 -7.42
C GLN A 63 2.90 -0.81 -7.81
N ILE A 64 3.31 -1.46 -8.91
CA ILE A 64 2.72 -2.73 -9.38
C ILE A 64 2.79 -3.81 -8.29
N ALA A 65 3.90 -3.89 -7.54
CA ALA A 65 4.10 -4.92 -6.52
C ALA A 65 3.03 -4.92 -5.41
N ASP A 66 2.54 -3.74 -5.03
CA ASP A 66 1.50 -3.58 -4.00
C ASP A 66 0.09 -3.44 -4.61
N PHE A 67 -0.04 -3.44 -5.94
CA PHE A 67 -1.31 -3.27 -6.62
C PHE A 67 -2.06 -4.61 -6.72
N ALA A 68 -3.39 -4.56 -6.54
CA ALA A 68 -4.23 -5.75 -6.44
C ALA A 68 -5.44 -5.75 -7.40
N ASP A 69 -5.71 -4.64 -8.08
CA ASP A 69 -6.82 -4.52 -9.02
C ASP A 69 -6.44 -5.14 -10.37
N VAL A 70 -6.93 -6.37 -10.61
CA VAL A 70 -6.63 -7.17 -11.80
C VAL A 70 -7.19 -6.54 -13.07
N GLU A 71 -8.37 -5.93 -13.03
CA GLU A 71 -8.97 -5.29 -14.21
C GLU A 71 -8.13 -4.09 -14.65
N LYS A 72 -7.71 -3.26 -13.70
CA LYS A 72 -6.80 -2.15 -13.98
C LYS A 72 -5.42 -2.60 -14.44
N LEU A 73 -4.85 -3.66 -13.85
CA LEU A 73 -3.56 -4.22 -14.31
C LEU A 73 -3.63 -4.67 -15.78
N ASN A 74 -4.71 -5.33 -16.19
CA ASN A 74 -4.90 -5.68 -17.60
C ASN A 74 -5.05 -4.42 -18.48
N GLY A 75 -5.73 -3.38 -17.99
CA GLY A 75 -5.82 -2.08 -18.65
C GLY A 75 -4.43 -1.45 -18.87
N TYR A 76 -3.60 -1.38 -17.83
CA TYR A 76 -2.24 -0.85 -17.92
C TYR A 76 -1.34 -1.69 -18.82
N LEU A 77 -1.46 -3.03 -18.78
CA LEU A 77 -0.72 -3.92 -19.66
C LEU A 77 -1.01 -3.62 -21.14
N ASN A 78 -2.28 -3.48 -21.49
CA ASN A 78 -2.70 -3.18 -22.86
C ASN A 78 -2.23 -1.80 -23.29
N ALA A 79 -2.38 -0.79 -22.43
CA ALA A 79 -1.96 0.58 -22.72
C ALA A 79 -0.45 0.69 -22.94
N GLU A 80 0.36 0.09 -22.06
CA GLU A 80 1.82 0.11 -22.15
C GLU A 80 2.31 -0.66 -23.38
N SER A 81 1.69 -1.80 -23.69
CA SER A 81 2.05 -2.63 -24.86
C SER A 81 1.67 -1.99 -26.19
N ALA A 82 0.69 -1.08 -26.19
CA ALA A 82 0.25 -0.34 -27.39
C ALA A 82 1.11 0.90 -27.71
N LEU A 83 2.04 1.27 -26.83
CA LEU A 83 2.97 2.38 -27.09
C LEU A 83 3.91 2.05 -28.24
N GLU A 84 4.35 3.07 -29.00
CA GLU A 84 5.37 2.89 -30.05
C GLU A 84 6.69 2.29 -29.51
N LYS A 85 7.01 2.61 -28.24
CA LYS A 85 8.18 2.08 -27.52
C LYS A 85 7.76 1.63 -26.12
N PRO A 86 7.24 0.39 -25.97
CA PRO A 86 6.83 -0.14 -24.68
C PRO A 86 8.01 -0.27 -23.71
N ARG A 87 7.78 0.07 -22.43
CA ARG A 87 8.76 -0.24 -21.37
C ARG A 87 8.65 -1.72 -21.03
N VAL A 88 9.46 -2.55 -21.69
CA VAL A 88 9.45 -4.02 -21.52
C VAL A 88 9.55 -4.46 -20.05
N THR A 89 10.32 -3.74 -19.23
CA THR A 89 10.43 -4.03 -17.79
C THR A 89 9.13 -3.80 -17.02
N VAL A 90 8.34 -2.80 -17.40
CA VAL A 90 7.02 -2.51 -16.80
C VAL A 90 6.01 -3.56 -17.24
N VAL A 91 5.98 -3.89 -18.54
CA VAL A 91 5.13 -4.95 -19.11
C VAL A 91 5.35 -6.27 -18.37
N ASN A 92 6.61 -6.69 -18.23
CA ASN A 92 6.96 -7.94 -17.53
C ASN A 92 6.55 -7.91 -16.05
N ALA A 93 6.68 -6.77 -15.38
CA ALA A 93 6.26 -6.62 -13.98
C ALA A 93 4.74 -6.74 -13.82
N ILE A 94 3.96 -6.13 -14.73
CA ILE A 94 2.50 -6.24 -14.72
C ILE A 94 2.08 -7.70 -14.96
N GLN A 95 2.70 -8.38 -15.92
CA GLN A 95 2.42 -9.80 -16.21
C GLN A 95 2.75 -10.69 -15.01
N ALA A 96 3.92 -10.54 -14.41
CA ALA A 96 4.32 -11.31 -13.23
C ALA A 96 3.32 -11.09 -12.07
N ARG A 97 2.90 -9.84 -11.84
CA ARG A 97 1.91 -9.53 -10.81
C ARG A 97 0.55 -10.16 -11.09
N LEU A 98 0.09 -10.13 -12.34
CA LEU A 98 -1.15 -10.79 -12.75
C LEU A 98 -1.08 -12.32 -12.55
N GLU A 99 0.09 -12.94 -12.74
CA GLU A 99 0.29 -14.36 -12.44
C GLU A 99 0.28 -14.66 -10.94
N GLU A 100 0.87 -13.79 -10.11
CA GLU A 100 0.82 -13.92 -8.65
C GLU A 100 -0.61 -13.83 -8.12
N LEU A 101 -1.43 -12.92 -8.64
CA LEU A 101 -2.83 -12.72 -8.21
C LEU A 101 -3.77 -13.84 -8.67
N LYS A 102 -3.33 -14.72 -9.59
CA LYS A 102 -4.09 -15.90 -10.04
C LYS A 102 -3.88 -17.13 -9.15
N LYS A 103 -2.84 -17.14 -8.31
CA LYS A 103 -2.53 -18.24 -7.37
C LYS A 103 -3.30 -18.10 -6.06
#